data_AF-R7QC22-F1
#
_entry.id   AF-R7QC22-F1
#
_cell.length_a   1.000
_cell.length_b   1.000
_cell.length_c   1.000
_cell.angle_alpha   90.00
_cell.angle_beta   90.00
_cell.angle_gamma   90.00
#
_symmetry.space_group_name_H-M   'P 1'
#
loop_
_entity.id
_entity.type
_entity.pdbx_description
1 polymer ?
#
loop_
_entity_poly.entity_id
_entity_poly.type
_entity_poly.pdbx_seq_one_letter_code
_entity_poly.pdbx_strand_id
1 'polypeptide(L)'
;MGAHTRFDDADEDGAPATGSQANANRKAHGKDHGISKPSKASESQQRGRQRKTKSVRSQIRSIERLLRNKGSEFTPASKRAKEEQLKELARIRDEHDRREAERKTTSQYRMIKFFERRKLQRTLDKIVEHGDKPEDADKRKEILRDMRYINEYPKDKKYISLFPSGGHTDESRKRVEAMRLEIEGKAILQKSGDPSTPKADEGDKPLQGDSFFLNDESG
;
A
#
# COMPACT_ATOMS: atom_id res chain seq x y z
N MET A 1 36.08 -28.23 57.61
CA MET A 1 37.55 -28.07 57.71
C MET A 1 38.17 -29.19 56.90
N GLY A 2 38.95 -28.85 55.88
CA GLY A 2 39.49 -29.79 54.89
C GLY A 2 39.83 -29.01 53.63
N ALA A 3 41.03 -28.44 53.63
CA ALA A 3 41.56 -27.54 52.62
C ALA A 3 42.56 -28.26 51.70
N HIS A 4 42.86 -27.58 50.58
CA HIS A 4 44.07 -27.69 49.75
C HIS A 4 44.13 -28.85 48.74
N THR A 5 44.61 -28.73 47.49
CA THR A 5 45.09 -27.65 46.59
C THR A 5 45.59 -28.32 45.29
N ARG A 6 45.48 -27.64 44.13
CA ARG A 6 46.48 -27.53 43.00
C ARG A 6 46.97 -28.83 42.30
N PHE A 7 47.38 -28.90 41.03
CA PHE A 7 47.65 -28.02 39.88
C PHE A 7 47.79 -28.95 38.64
N ASP A 8 48.17 -28.39 37.49
CA ASP A 8 48.61 -29.00 36.21
C ASP A 8 47.47 -29.25 35.20
N ASP A 9 47.23 -28.34 34.24
CA ASP A 9 48.03 -27.97 33.05
C ASP A 9 47.92 -28.99 31.90
N ALA A 10 47.15 -28.62 30.88
CA ALA A 10 47.37 -29.01 29.49
C ALA A 10 46.68 -27.98 28.57
N ASP A 11 47.52 -27.10 28.02
CA ASP A 11 47.29 -26.30 26.82
C ASP A 11 46.89 -27.19 25.62
N GLU A 12 45.93 -26.74 24.81
CA GLU A 12 46.00 -26.84 23.34
C GLU A 12 45.14 -25.74 22.70
N ASP A 13 45.85 -24.70 22.26
CA ASP A 13 45.77 -23.98 20.98
C ASP A 13 44.49 -24.04 20.14
N GLY A 14 43.93 -22.86 19.84
CA GLY A 14 42.93 -22.71 18.79
C GLY A 14 42.31 -21.32 18.63
N ALA A 15 43.11 -20.26 18.56
CA ALA A 15 42.65 -18.91 18.20
C ALA A 15 42.59 -18.72 16.64
N PRO A 16 42.12 -17.57 16.10
CA PRO A 16 40.89 -17.50 15.30
C PRO A 16 41.12 -17.14 13.82
N ALA A 17 40.40 -17.77 12.89
CA ALA A 17 40.46 -17.44 11.47
C ALA A 17 39.40 -16.41 11.06
N THR A 18 39.87 -15.18 10.92
CA THR A 18 39.28 -14.07 10.16
C THR A 18 39.11 -14.41 8.68
N GLY A 19 37.93 -14.14 8.10
CA GLY A 19 37.67 -14.35 6.67
C GLY A 19 36.79 -13.25 6.06
N SER A 20 37.28 -12.01 6.07
CA SER A 20 36.74 -10.88 5.31
C SER A 20 37.11 -11.05 3.83
N GLN A 21 36.15 -11.39 2.96
CA GLN A 21 36.33 -11.30 1.51
C GLN A 21 35.67 -10.02 1.01
N ALA A 22 36.48 -8.95 0.99
CA ALA A 22 36.22 -7.74 0.24
C ALA A 22 36.35 -8.02 -1.27
N ASN A 23 35.28 -7.81 -2.02
CA ASN A 23 35.28 -7.93 -3.48
C ASN A 23 35.93 -6.67 -4.09
N ALA A 24 37.23 -6.79 -4.38
CA ALA A 24 38.03 -5.77 -5.05
C ALA A 24 37.90 -5.90 -6.57
N ASN A 25 36.94 -5.20 -7.18
CA ASN A 25 36.94 -5.02 -8.63
C ASN A 25 37.64 -3.71 -8.98
N ARG A 26 38.99 -3.76 -9.05
CA ARG A 26 39.81 -2.71 -9.67
C ARG A 26 39.92 -3.01 -11.16
N LYS A 27 39.42 -2.11 -12.01
CA LYS A 27 39.95 -1.96 -13.37
C LYS A 27 40.13 -0.48 -13.68
N ALA A 28 41.37 -0.05 -13.56
CA ALA A 28 41.86 1.21 -14.08
C ALA A 28 42.20 1.03 -15.56
N HIS A 29 41.70 1.92 -16.42
CA HIS A 29 42.45 2.56 -17.52
C HIS A 29 41.51 3.48 -18.32
N GLY A 30 42.01 4.67 -18.65
CA GLY A 30 41.32 5.66 -19.47
C GLY A 30 41.54 7.08 -18.95
N LYS A 31 42.79 7.55 -19.00
CA LYS A 31 43.15 8.95 -18.80
C LYS A 31 43.14 9.55 -20.20
N ASP A 32 42.08 10.25 -20.56
CA ASP A 32 42.01 10.97 -21.83
C ASP A 32 41.52 12.40 -21.61
N HIS A 33 42.25 13.32 -22.21
CA HIS A 33 42.07 14.76 -22.10
C HIS A 33 41.02 15.19 -23.13
N GLY A 34 39.87 15.69 -22.68
CA GLY A 34 38.88 16.20 -23.63
C GLY A 34 37.66 16.85 -23.01
N ILE A 35 37.65 18.18 -23.05
CA ILE A 35 36.45 19.04 -23.08
C ILE A 35 35.66 19.04 -21.76
N SER A 36 35.96 20.03 -20.93
CA SER A 36 35.12 20.52 -19.83
C SER A 36 33.73 20.90 -20.34
N LYS A 37 32.80 19.94 -20.31
CA LYS A 37 31.35 20.22 -20.35
C LYS A 37 31.01 20.99 -19.08
N PRO A 38 30.42 22.20 -19.15
CA PRO A 38 29.98 22.89 -17.95
C PRO A 38 28.92 22.02 -17.26
N SER A 39 29.20 21.64 -16.02
CA SER A 39 28.31 20.83 -15.22
C SER A 39 26.96 21.54 -15.05
N LYS A 40 25.87 20.93 -15.53
CA LYS A 40 24.47 21.26 -15.18
C LYS A 40 24.14 21.04 -13.68
N ALA A 41 25.16 21.06 -12.82
CA ALA A 41 25.07 20.86 -11.38
C ALA A 41 24.81 22.16 -10.61
N SER A 42 25.09 23.33 -11.20
CA SER A 42 24.84 24.63 -10.56
C SER A 42 23.43 25.17 -10.79
N GLU A 43 22.78 24.81 -11.90
CA GLU A 43 21.46 25.37 -12.25
C GLU A 43 20.28 24.61 -11.59
N SER A 44 20.50 23.36 -11.18
CA SER A 44 19.52 22.56 -10.43
C SER A 44 19.49 22.84 -8.93
N GLN A 45 20.50 23.54 -8.38
CA GLN A 45 20.54 23.91 -6.96
C GLN A 45 19.77 25.19 -6.63
N GLN A 46 19.48 26.04 -7.61
CA GLN A 46 18.77 27.32 -7.43
C GLN A 46 17.28 27.29 -7.79
N ARG A 47 16.79 26.25 -8.48
CA ARG A 47 15.35 26.07 -8.72
C ARG A 47 14.66 25.46 -7.50
N GLY A 48 14.38 26.30 -6.51
CA GLY A 48 13.28 26.10 -5.58
C GLY A 48 13.62 25.31 -4.32
N ARG A 49 14.33 25.94 -3.37
CA ARG A 49 14.21 25.60 -1.94
C ARG A 49 12.84 26.03 -1.42
N GLN A 50 11.76 25.47 -1.98
CA GLN A 50 10.42 25.61 -1.42
C GLN A 50 10.49 24.98 -0.02
N ARG A 51 10.23 25.80 1.01
CA ARG A 51 10.27 25.33 2.40
C ARG A 51 9.28 24.17 2.54
N LYS A 52 9.78 22.96 2.80
CA LYS A 52 8.93 21.78 3.01
C LYS A 52 7.90 22.12 4.09
N THR A 53 6.62 21.99 3.75
CA THR A 53 5.55 22.13 4.73
C THR A 53 5.73 21.08 5.82
N LYS A 54 5.53 21.47 7.08
CA LYS A 54 5.67 20.53 8.21
C LYS A 54 4.62 19.43 8.07
N SER A 55 5.03 18.17 8.27
CA SER A 55 4.10 17.03 8.33
C SER A 55 2.99 17.26 9.38
N VAL A 56 1.79 16.73 9.15
CA VAL A 56 0.63 16.79 10.06
C VAL A 56 1.01 16.36 11.49
N ARG A 57 1.77 15.27 11.66
CA ARG A 57 2.26 14.82 12.99
C ARG A 57 3.21 15.81 13.64
N SER A 58 3.97 16.58 12.86
CA SER A 58 4.83 17.65 13.37
C SER A 58 4.02 18.88 13.77
N GLN A 59 2.99 19.23 12.98
CA GLN A 59 2.07 20.32 13.29
C GLN A 59 1.29 20.07 14.58
N ILE A 60 0.72 18.86 14.75
CA ILE A 60 0.05 18.41 15.99
C ILE A 60 0.97 18.60 17.19
N ARG A 61 2.16 17.98 17.17
CA ARG A 61 3.15 18.08 18.25
C ARG A 61 3.56 19.53 18.54
N SER A 62 3.68 20.36 17.50
CA SER A 62 4.03 21.78 17.65
C SER A 62 2.94 22.56 18.37
N ILE A 63 1.66 22.33 18.03
CA ILE A 63 0.52 23.00 18.68
C ILE A 63 0.32 22.48 20.10
N GLU A 64 0.44 21.18 20.34
CA GLU A 64 0.35 20.63 21.69
C GLU A 64 1.46 21.16 22.61
N ARG A 65 2.70 21.28 22.11
CA ARG A 65 3.80 21.89 22.88
C ARG A 65 3.56 23.37 23.12
N LEU A 66 3.01 24.08 22.13
CA LEU A 66 2.66 25.49 22.28
C LEU A 66 1.59 25.69 23.37
N LEU A 67 0.54 24.87 23.37
CA LEU A 67 -0.51 24.88 24.37
C LEU A 67 0.00 24.46 25.76
N ARG A 68 0.91 23.49 25.85
CA ARG A 68 1.52 23.09 27.13
C ARG A 68 2.44 24.15 27.72
N ASN A 69 3.27 24.79 26.90
CA ASN A 69 4.32 25.70 27.38
C ASN A 69 3.83 27.14 27.54
N LYS A 70 2.97 27.61 26.63
CA LYS A 70 2.50 29.01 26.57
C LYS A 70 0.99 29.14 26.74
N GLY A 71 0.32 28.05 27.13
CA GLY A 71 -1.14 27.99 27.27
C GLY A 71 -1.72 29.01 28.25
N SER A 72 -0.97 29.37 29.29
CA SER A 72 -1.34 30.36 30.30
C SER A 72 -1.17 31.82 29.82
N GLU A 73 -0.35 32.04 28.79
CA GLU A 73 -0.10 33.38 28.21
C GLU A 73 -1.15 33.75 27.15
N PHE A 74 -1.92 32.78 26.65
CA PHE A 74 -2.92 33.02 25.62
C PHE A 74 -4.23 33.55 26.19
N THR A 75 -4.87 34.46 25.44
CA THR A 75 -6.27 34.81 25.68
C THR A 75 -7.15 33.57 25.52
N PRO A 76 -8.31 33.48 26.23
CA PRO A 76 -9.22 32.34 26.11
C PRO A 76 -9.64 32.06 24.66
N ALA A 77 -9.83 33.10 23.85
CA ALA A 77 -10.17 32.97 22.43
C ALA A 77 -9.03 32.35 21.61
N SER A 78 -7.79 32.81 21.80
CA SER A 78 -6.62 32.26 21.11
C SER A 78 -6.37 30.81 21.49
N LYS A 79 -6.58 30.45 22.77
CA LYS A 79 -6.44 29.07 23.23
C LYS A 79 -7.45 28.14 22.57
N ARG A 80 -8.74 28.53 22.54
CA ARG A 80 -9.79 27.78 21.84
C ARG A 80 -9.48 27.59 20.36
N ALA A 81 -9.04 28.63 19.67
CA ALA A 81 -8.66 28.52 18.25
C ALA A 81 -7.52 27.52 18.02
N LYS A 82 -6.54 27.44 18.94
CA LYS A 82 -5.46 26.43 18.85
C LYS A 82 -5.95 25.02 19.15
N GLU A 83 -6.87 24.85 20.09
CA GLU A 83 -7.49 23.56 20.39
C GLU A 83 -8.37 23.06 19.22
N GLU A 84 -9.11 23.95 18.57
CA GLU A 84 -9.87 23.64 17.35
C GLU A 84 -8.95 23.25 16.19
N GLN A 85 -7.85 24.00 15.98
CA GLN A 85 -6.82 23.64 15.00
C GLN A 85 -6.21 22.26 15.29
N LEU A 86 -5.98 21.94 16.57
CA LEU A 86 -5.47 20.63 16.97
C LEU A 86 -6.47 19.52 16.65
N LYS A 87 -7.77 19.75 16.93
CA LYS A 87 -8.85 18.81 16.61
C LYS A 87 -8.95 18.56 15.10
N GLU A 88 -8.82 19.60 14.28
CA GLU A 88 -8.86 19.46 12.83
C GLU A 88 -7.65 18.68 12.31
N LEU A 89 -6.44 19.00 12.78
CA LEU A 89 -5.24 18.24 12.40
C LEU A 89 -5.32 16.78 12.84
N ALA A 90 -5.94 16.48 13.99
CA ALA A 90 -6.18 15.12 14.44
C ALA A 90 -7.12 14.37 13.50
N ARG A 91 -8.22 15.01 13.03
CA ARG A 91 -9.11 14.42 12.01
C ARG A 91 -8.37 14.12 10.71
N ILE A 92 -7.54 15.05 10.24
CA ILE A 92 -6.72 14.86 9.03
C ILE A 92 -5.74 13.69 9.22
N ARG A 93 -5.12 13.57 10.40
CA ARG A 93 -4.25 12.44 10.73
C ARG A 93 -5.00 11.11 10.64
N ASP A 94 -6.17 11.02 11.26
CA ASP A 94 -6.95 9.78 11.30
C ASP A 94 -7.39 9.34 9.91
N GLU A 95 -7.80 10.29 9.08
CA GLU A 95 -8.13 10.02 7.68
C GLU A 95 -6.90 9.59 6.87
N HIS A 96 -5.73 10.19 7.09
CA HIS A 96 -4.50 9.76 6.46
C HIS A 96 -4.10 8.33 6.88
N ASP A 97 -4.16 8.03 8.18
CA ASP A 97 -3.83 6.71 8.71
C ASP A 97 -4.82 5.65 8.18
N ARG A 98 -6.11 6.00 8.05
CA ARG A 98 -7.13 5.18 7.38
C ARG A 98 -6.78 4.91 5.91
N ARG A 99 -6.48 5.96 5.13
CA ARG A 99 -6.11 5.82 3.70
C ARG A 99 -4.87 4.97 3.50
N GLU A 100 -3.87 5.12 4.36
CA GLU A 100 -2.65 4.31 4.31
C GLU A 100 -2.95 2.83 4.62
N ALA A 101 -3.84 2.55 5.58
CA ALA A 101 -4.29 1.18 5.86
C ALA A 101 -5.06 0.57 4.66
N GLU A 102 -5.97 1.33 4.05
CA GLU A 102 -6.70 0.92 2.85
C GLU A 102 -5.75 0.71 1.66
N ARG A 103 -4.75 1.58 1.48
CA ARG A 103 -3.72 1.47 0.43
C ARG A 103 -2.87 0.23 0.60
N LYS A 104 -2.47 -0.08 1.84
CA LYS A 104 -1.69 -1.28 2.17
C LYS A 104 -2.49 -2.54 1.84
N THR A 105 -3.74 -2.63 2.30
CA THR A 105 -4.63 -3.77 2.04
C THR A 105 -4.91 -3.91 0.55
N THR A 106 -5.24 -2.81 -0.13
CA THR A 106 -5.46 -2.79 -1.57
C THR A 106 -4.25 -3.31 -2.31
N SER A 107 -3.04 -2.82 -1.98
CA SER A 107 -1.81 -3.25 -2.65
C SER A 107 -1.50 -4.74 -2.42
N GLN A 108 -1.73 -5.25 -1.20
CA GLN A 108 -1.53 -6.66 -0.87
C GLN A 108 -2.42 -7.59 -1.69
N TYR A 109 -3.72 -7.25 -1.82
CA TYR A 109 -4.69 -8.11 -2.49
C TYR A 109 -4.93 -7.73 -3.95
N ARG A 110 -4.31 -6.66 -4.47
CA ARG A 110 -4.49 -6.18 -5.86
C ARG A 110 -4.26 -7.28 -6.87
N MET A 111 -3.14 -7.99 -6.74
CA MET A 111 -2.76 -9.06 -7.69
C MET A 111 -3.64 -10.29 -7.55
N ILE A 112 -3.98 -10.69 -6.33
CA ILE A 112 -4.88 -11.82 -6.08
C ILE A 112 -6.25 -11.55 -6.73
N LYS A 113 -6.84 -10.38 -6.45
CA LYS A 113 -8.10 -9.94 -7.06
C LYS A 113 -8.02 -9.84 -8.59
N PHE A 114 -6.88 -9.40 -9.13
CA PHE A 114 -6.66 -9.33 -10.58
C PHE A 114 -6.68 -10.72 -11.23
N PHE A 115 -5.96 -11.69 -10.67
CA PHE A 115 -5.93 -13.05 -11.23
C PHE A 115 -7.28 -13.75 -11.13
N GLU A 116 -7.98 -13.60 -10.01
CA GLU A 116 -9.33 -14.17 -9.86
C GLU A 116 -10.33 -13.52 -10.84
N ARG A 117 -10.30 -12.18 -10.97
CA ARG A 117 -11.11 -11.48 -11.96
C ARG A 117 -10.78 -11.94 -13.38
N ARG A 118 -9.49 -12.08 -13.72
CA ARG A 118 -9.05 -12.54 -15.04
C ARG A 118 -9.48 -13.98 -15.30
N LYS A 119 -9.48 -14.85 -14.28
CA LYS A 119 -9.98 -16.22 -14.37
C LYS A 119 -11.48 -16.22 -14.68
N LEU A 120 -12.29 -15.47 -13.93
CA LEU A 120 -13.73 -15.33 -14.17
C LEU A 120 -14.03 -14.77 -15.56
N GLN A 121 -13.29 -13.74 -15.98
CA GLN A 121 -13.44 -13.15 -17.31
C GLN A 121 -13.20 -14.18 -18.41
N ARG A 122 -12.10 -14.93 -18.33
CA ARG A 122 -11.81 -15.99 -19.33
C ARG A 122 -12.91 -17.06 -19.36
N THR A 123 -13.49 -17.42 -18.22
CA THR A 123 -14.59 -18.37 -18.17
C THR A 123 -15.85 -17.79 -18.83
N LEU A 124 -16.16 -16.52 -18.57
CA LEU A 124 -17.26 -15.83 -19.21
C LEU A 124 -17.08 -15.73 -20.73
N ASP A 125 -15.88 -15.35 -21.17
CA ASP A 125 -15.54 -15.23 -22.59
C ASP A 125 -15.75 -16.57 -23.31
N LYS A 126 -15.37 -17.70 -22.69
CA LYS A 126 -15.60 -19.05 -23.24
C LYS A 126 -17.07 -19.42 -23.38
N ILE A 127 -17.91 -19.06 -22.39
CA ILE A 127 -19.36 -19.30 -22.46
C ILE A 127 -19.96 -18.55 -23.64
N VAL A 128 -19.54 -17.30 -23.83
CA VAL A 128 -19.97 -16.47 -24.96
C VAL A 128 -19.50 -17.05 -26.29
N GLU A 129 -18.24 -17.51 -26.37
CA GLU A 129 -17.65 -18.10 -27.59
C GLU A 129 -18.30 -19.42 -27.99
N HIS A 130 -18.66 -20.28 -27.03
CA HIS A 130 -19.31 -21.58 -27.30
C HIS A 130 -20.81 -21.51 -27.58
N GLY A 131 -21.35 -20.30 -27.77
CA GLY A 131 -22.75 -20.05 -28.09
C GLY A 131 -23.64 -20.18 -26.87
N ASP A 132 -23.67 -19.12 -26.05
CA ASP A 132 -24.44 -18.90 -24.81
C ASP A 132 -25.69 -19.81 -24.68
N LYS A 133 -25.47 -21.03 -24.18
CA LYS A 133 -26.52 -22.04 -24.08
C LYS A 133 -27.39 -21.74 -22.88
N PRO A 134 -28.70 -22.09 -22.90
CA PRO A 134 -29.56 -21.93 -21.74
C PRO A 134 -29.04 -22.68 -20.50
N GLU A 135 -28.30 -23.78 -20.69
CA GLU A 135 -27.64 -24.55 -19.63
C GLU A 135 -26.51 -23.77 -18.92
N ASP A 136 -25.93 -22.76 -19.58
CA ASP A 136 -24.86 -21.92 -19.04
C ASP A 136 -25.39 -20.65 -18.36
N ALA A 137 -26.70 -20.39 -18.41
CA ALA A 137 -27.31 -19.21 -17.83
C ALA A 137 -27.07 -19.12 -16.31
N ASP A 138 -27.13 -20.24 -15.59
CA ASP A 138 -26.90 -20.26 -14.14
C ASP A 138 -25.42 -20.10 -13.80
N LYS A 139 -24.52 -20.76 -14.56
CA LYS A 139 -23.07 -20.55 -14.43
C LYS A 139 -22.69 -19.09 -14.68
N ARG A 140 -23.33 -18.46 -15.68
CA ARG A 140 -23.13 -17.04 -15.98
C ARG A 140 -23.56 -16.15 -14.82
N LYS A 141 -24.72 -16.42 -14.19
CA LYS A 141 -25.16 -15.68 -12.99
C LYS A 141 -24.17 -15.82 -11.85
N GLU A 142 -23.65 -17.01 -11.60
CA GLU A 142 -22.63 -17.25 -10.57
C GLU A 142 -21.34 -16.48 -10.84
N ILE A 143 -20.83 -16.52 -12.09
CA ILE A 143 -19.64 -15.77 -12.49
C ILE A 143 -19.83 -14.27 -12.28
N LEU A 144 -21.00 -13.73 -12.62
CA LEU A 144 -21.31 -12.32 -12.42
C LEU A 144 -21.40 -11.96 -10.92
N ARG A 145 -21.94 -12.84 -10.09
CA ARG A 145 -21.96 -12.70 -8.63
C ARG A 145 -20.54 -12.68 -8.06
N ASP A 146 -19.67 -13.55 -8.56
CA ASP A 146 -18.26 -13.62 -8.17
C ASP A 146 -17.47 -12.39 -8.62
N MET A 147 -17.70 -11.90 -9.84
CA MET A 147 -17.11 -10.66 -10.32
C MET A 147 -17.50 -9.48 -9.43
N ARG A 148 -18.77 -9.40 -9.02
CA ARG A 148 -19.23 -8.37 -8.09
C ARG A 148 -18.52 -8.47 -6.75
N TYR A 149 -18.43 -9.68 -6.18
CA TYR A 149 -17.71 -9.91 -4.94
C TYR A 149 -16.27 -9.38 -5.00
N ILE A 150 -15.54 -9.66 -6.09
CA ILE A 150 -14.18 -9.13 -6.26
C ILE A 150 -14.18 -7.61 -6.39
N ASN A 151 -15.08 -7.04 -7.18
CA ASN A 151 -15.07 -5.61 -7.50
C ASN A 151 -15.44 -4.76 -6.28
N GLU A 152 -16.48 -5.15 -5.57
CA GLU A 152 -17.09 -4.39 -4.47
C GLU A 152 -16.56 -4.82 -3.09
N TYR A 153 -15.55 -5.71 -3.04
CA TYR A 153 -14.94 -6.13 -1.79
C TYR A 153 -14.39 -4.92 -0.98
N PRO A 154 -14.76 -4.77 0.30
CA PRO A 154 -14.32 -3.64 1.12
C PRO A 154 -12.80 -3.53 1.24
N LYS A 155 -12.25 -2.31 1.11
CA LYS A 155 -10.78 -2.05 1.12
C LYS A 155 -10.16 -2.12 2.51
N ASP A 156 -10.98 -2.00 3.55
CA ASP A 156 -10.63 -2.05 4.97
C ASP A 156 -10.53 -3.49 5.50
N LYS A 157 -11.13 -4.47 4.82
CA LYS A 157 -11.16 -5.87 5.24
C LYS A 157 -10.14 -6.73 4.49
N LYS A 158 -9.67 -7.79 5.12
CA LYS A 158 -8.80 -8.80 4.51
C LYS A 158 -9.56 -9.60 3.46
N TYR A 159 -9.11 -9.56 2.22
CA TYR A 159 -9.71 -10.31 1.12
C TYR A 159 -9.70 -11.83 1.37
N ILE A 160 -10.82 -12.48 1.04
CA ILE A 160 -10.96 -13.94 1.07
C ILE A 160 -11.02 -14.44 -0.38
N SER A 161 -10.02 -15.20 -0.76
CA SER A 161 -9.82 -15.75 -2.11
C SER A 161 -10.97 -16.69 -2.51
N LEU A 162 -11.50 -16.50 -3.72
CA LEU A 162 -12.47 -17.40 -4.35
C LEU A 162 -11.81 -18.62 -4.99
N PHE A 163 -10.50 -18.60 -5.24
CA PHE A 163 -9.78 -19.72 -5.85
C PHE A 163 -8.45 -19.98 -5.12
N PRO A 164 -8.48 -20.32 -3.82
CA PRO A 164 -7.26 -20.64 -3.07
C PRO A 164 -6.60 -21.89 -3.63
N SER A 165 -5.26 -21.87 -3.76
CA SER A 165 -4.47 -22.98 -4.31
C SER A 165 -4.59 -24.27 -3.49
N GLY A 166 -4.83 -24.17 -2.18
CA GLY A 166 -5.03 -25.31 -1.28
C GLY A 166 -6.48 -25.78 -1.12
N GLY A 167 -7.40 -25.29 -1.96
CA GLY A 167 -8.83 -25.56 -1.82
C GLY A 167 -9.51 -24.73 -0.73
N HIS A 168 -10.84 -24.78 -0.67
CA HIS A 168 -11.62 -24.05 0.33
C HIS A 168 -11.90 -24.89 1.55
N THR A 169 -11.71 -24.28 2.74
CA THR A 169 -12.27 -24.78 3.98
C THR A 169 -13.76 -24.42 4.06
N ASP A 170 -14.55 -25.16 4.85
CA ASP A 170 -15.96 -24.81 5.09
C ASP A 170 -16.12 -23.42 5.68
N GLU A 171 -15.20 -23.01 6.55
CA GLU A 171 -15.19 -21.68 7.12
C GLU A 171 -14.94 -20.59 6.08
N SER A 172 -14.02 -20.81 5.13
CA SER A 172 -13.75 -19.80 4.10
C SER A 172 -14.97 -19.61 3.20
N ARG A 173 -15.64 -20.70 2.82
CA ARG A 173 -16.91 -20.64 2.05
C ARG A 173 -17.99 -19.84 2.79
N LYS A 174 -18.20 -20.12 4.08
CA LYS A 174 -19.19 -19.39 4.90
C LYS A 174 -18.88 -17.89 4.98
N ARG A 175 -17.60 -17.53 5.15
CA ARG A 175 -17.19 -16.13 5.20
C ARG A 175 -17.34 -15.43 3.84
N VAL A 176 -17.07 -16.12 2.73
CA VAL A 176 -17.32 -15.60 1.38
C VAL A 176 -18.81 -15.33 1.19
N GLU A 177 -19.69 -16.27 1.54
CA GLU A 177 -21.14 -16.06 1.44
C GLU A 177 -21.64 -14.92 2.32
N ALA A 178 -21.18 -14.82 3.56
CA ALA A 178 -21.53 -13.71 4.45
C ALA A 178 -21.12 -12.36 3.84
N MET A 179 -19.93 -12.29 3.23
CA MET A 179 -19.46 -11.07 2.55
C MET A 179 -20.23 -10.79 1.26
N ARG A 180 -20.66 -11.81 0.51
CA ARG A 180 -21.52 -11.63 -0.67
C ARG A 180 -22.85 -10.99 -0.28
N LEU A 181 -23.49 -11.47 0.78
CA LEU A 181 -24.73 -10.89 1.31
C LEU A 181 -24.53 -9.44 1.77
N GLU A 182 -23.42 -9.12 2.44
CA GLU A 182 -23.10 -7.75 2.85
C GLU A 182 -22.96 -6.82 1.63
N ILE A 183 -22.27 -7.27 0.59
CA ILE A 183 -22.06 -6.51 -0.66
C ILE A 183 -23.39 -6.31 -1.39
N GLU A 184 -24.19 -7.36 -1.53
CA GLU A 184 -25.50 -7.30 -2.17
C GLU A 184 -26.46 -6.35 -1.44
N GLY A 185 -26.49 -6.41 -0.10
CA GLY A 185 -27.29 -5.50 0.72
C GLY A 185 -26.88 -4.04 0.55
N LYS A 186 -25.57 -3.75 0.52
CA LYS A 186 -25.05 -2.39 0.26
C LYS A 186 -25.40 -1.91 -1.15
N ALA A 187 -25.29 -2.78 -2.15
CA ALA A 187 -25.64 -2.43 -3.53
C ALA A 187 -27.13 -2.11 -3.68
N ILE A 188 -28.02 -2.82 -2.96
CA ILE A 188 -29.45 -2.52 -2.93
C ILE A 188 -29.70 -1.16 -2.28
N LEU A 189 -29.08 -0.90 -1.12
CA LEU A 189 -29.24 0.37 -0.39
C LEU A 189 -28.77 1.57 -1.22
N GLN A 190 -27.66 1.42 -1.95
CA GLN A 190 -27.15 2.44 -2.86
C GLN A 190 -28.11 2.69 -4.05
N LYS A 191 -28.75 1.63 -4.57
CA LYS A 191 -29.75 1.76 -5.64
C LYS A 191 -31.07 2.36 -5.17
N SER A 192 -31.44 2.18 -3.90
CA SER A 192 -32.65 2.78 -3.31
C SER A 192 -32.53 4.27 -2.96
N GLY A 193 -31.38 4.89 -3.23
CA GLY A 193 -31.28 6.36 -3.31
C GLY A 193 -31.29 7.10 -1.97
N ASP A 194 -30.52 6.66 -0.98
CA ASP A 194 -30.22 7.47 0.21
C ASP A 194 -28.92 8.29 -0.03
N PRO A 195 -28.98 9.64 -0.15
CA PRO A 195 -27.83 10.48 -0.51
C PRO A 195 -26.75 10.62 0.57
N SER A 196 -26.83 9.92 1.71
CA SER A 196 -25.88 10.05 2.81
C SER A 196 -24.60 9.21 2.68
N THR A 197 -24.41 8.36 1.66
CA THR A 197 -23.09 7.78 1.43
C THR A 197 -22.16 8.87 0.92
N PRO A 198 -21.12 9.28 1.66
CA PRO A 198 -20.10 10.15 1.08
C PRO A 198 -19.57 9.42 -0.14
N LYS A 199 -19.78 10.01 -1.32
CA LYS A 199 -19.04 9.64 -2.53
C LYS A 199 -17.58 9.67 -2.12
N ALA A 200 -16.98 8.50 -1.94
CA ALA A 200 -15.55 8.39 -1.77
C ALA A 200 -14.96 9.05 -3.01
N ASP A 201 -14.33 10.20 -2.77
CA ASP A 201 -13.62 11.01 -3.73
C ASP A 201 -12.88 10.09 -4.73
N GLU A 202 -13.36 10.03 -5.98
CA GLU A 202 -12.64 9.45 -7.11
C GLU A 202 -11.46 10.37 -7.49
N GLY A 203 -10.64 10.72 -6.50
CA GLY A 203 -9.40 11.46 -6.65
C GLY A 203 -8.24 10.48 -6.74
N ASP A 204 -8.23 9.64 -7.77
CA ASP A 204 -7.02 9.01 -8.33
C ASP A 204 -7.42 8.19 -9.58
N LYS A 205 -7.82 8.90 -10.63
CA LYS A 205 -7.57 8.40 -11.98
C LYS A 205 -6.07 8.61 -12.22
N PRO A 206 -5.22 7.56 -12.29
CA PRO A 206 -3.88 7.75 -12.79
C PRO A 206 -4.02 8.28 -14.22
N LEU A 207 -3.45 9.45 -14.46
CA LEU A 207 -3.15 9.94 -15.81
C LEU A 207 -2.50 8.78 -16.57
N GLN A 208 -3.24 8.16 -17.49
CA GLN A 208 -2.69 7.26 -18.49
C GLN A 208 -1.88 8.12 -19.46
N GLY A 209 -0.66 8.44 -19.05
CA GLY A 209 0.45 8.61 -19.99
C GLY A 209 1.14 7.26 -20.04
N ASP A 210 1.02 6.57 -21.17
CA ASP A 210 2.05 5.71 -21.75
C ASP A 210 1.55 5.21 -23.12
N SER A 211 1.53 6.13 -24.09
CA SER A 211 1.59 5.79 -25.52
C SER A 211 2.99 5.27 -25.85
N PHE A 212 3.34 4.11 -25.31
CA PHE A 212 4.68 3.50 -25.41
C PHE A 212 4.81 2.49 -26.58
N PHE A 213 3.72 2.20 -27.31
CA PHE A 213 3.72 1.20 -28.39
C PHE A 213 3.14 1.71 -29.74
N LEU A 214 3.39 2.97 -30.10
CA LEU A 214 3.20 3.41 -31.50
C LEU A 214 4.48 4.04 -32.03
N ASN A 215 5.43 3.18 -32.34
CA ASN A 215 6.30 3.31 -33.50
C ASN A 215 6.94 1.94 -33.70
N ASP A 216 6.55 1.23 -34.76
CA ASP A 216 7.44 0.62 -35.75
C ASP A 216 6.70 -0.49 -36.53
N GLU A 217 5.95 -0.10 -37.57
CA GLU A 217 5.76 -0.94 -38.76
C GLU A 217 5.69 -0.02 -39.98
N SER A 218 6.87 0.22 -40.56
CA SER A 218 7.02 0.52 -41.98
C SER A 218 6.76 -0.75 -42.79
N GLY A 219 5.84 -0.68 -43.74
CA GLY A 219 5.57 -1.67 -44.78
C GLY A 219 4.66 -1.06 -45.84
#